data_AF-A0A1S1QDS8-F1
#
_entry.id   AF-A0A1S1QDS8-F1
#
_cell.length_a   1.000
_cell.length_b   1.000
_cell.length_c   1.000
_cell.angle_alpha   90.00
_cell.angle_beta   90.00
_cell.angle_gamma   90.00
#
_symmetry.space_group_name_H-M   'P 1'
#
loop_
_entity.id
_entity.type
_entity.pdbx_description
1 polymer ?
#
loop_
_entity_poly.entity_id
_entity_poly.type
_entity_poly.pdbx_seq_one_letter_code
_entity_poly.pdbx_strand_id
1 'polypeptide(L)'
;MVPPVEPRALAKVPFVELADGRLRGVVSSGSDIGRVYVSSIVAGTHEYSCGTNNNRPCGGLTSAGLCNHLRALVDAAVLQYGGGRVARYLRVDGAEDAMSADDVVSRLRGQRARLEAASVFSGFLRHLGYLELPDVALPVPELDWFPAGRAVL
;
A
#
# COMPACT_ATOMS: atom_id res chain seq x y z
N MET A 1 -8.56 -15.28 -18.46
CA MET A 1 -7.41 -15.69 -17.61
C MET A 1 -7.08 -14.56 -16.66
N VAL A 2 -6.78 -14.85 -15.40
CA VAL A 2 -6.25 -13.85 -14.46
C VAL A 2 -4.75 -13.75 -14.71
N PRO A 3 -4.20 -12.55 -14.99
CA PRO A 3 -2.76 -12.41 -15.18
C PRO A 3 -2.01 -12.77 -13.89
N PRO A 4 -0.80 -13.37 -14.00
CA PRO A 4 0.03 -13.63 -12.84
C PRO A 4 0.36 -12.33 -12.11
N VAL A 5 0.40 -12.39 -10.77
CA VAL A 5 0.72 -11.24 -9.93
C VAL A 5 2.16 -10.83 -10.17
N GLU A 6 2.39 -9.55 -10.46
CA GLU A 6 3.74 -9.02 -10.60
C GLU A 6 4.45 -8.99 -9.23
N PRO A 7 5.71 -9.44 -9.15
CA PRO A 7 6.46 -9.45 -7.91
C PRO A 7 6.71 -8.02 -7.42
N ARG A 8 6.33 -7.76 -6.17
CA ARG A 8 6.53 -6.45 -5.51
C ARG A 8 7.84 -6.41 -4.73
N ALA A 9 8.49 -5.25 -4.73
CA ALA A 9 9.69 -5.02 -3.92
C ALA A 9 9.35 -4.92 -2.41
N LEU A 10 9.19 -6.06 -1.73
CA LEU A 10 8.85 -6.15 -0.30
C LEU A 10 9.88 -5.43 0.59
N ALA A 11 11.15 -5.42 0.19
CA ALA A 11 12.20 -4.67 0.89
C ALA A 11 11.95 -3.14 0.87
N LYS A 12 11.24 -2.62 -0.14
CA LYS A 12 10.94 -1.19 -0.29
C LYS A 12 9.65 -0.82 0.41
N VAL A 13 8.57 -1.56 0.15
CA VAL A 13 7.28 -1.39 0.80
C VAL A 13 6.92 -2.76 1.36
N PRO A 14 7.16 -3.07 2.64
CA PRO A 14 6.77 -4.37 3.18
C PRO A 14 5.26 -4.54 3.25
N PHE A 15 4.50 -3.47 3.49
CA PHE A 15 3.08 -3.56 3.78
C PHE A 15 2.28 -2.46 3.11
N VAL A 16 1.17 -2.83 2.46
CA VAL A 16 0.22 -1.91 1.82
C VAL A 16 -1.18 -2.52 1.85
N GLU A 17 -2.16 -1.71 2.25
CA GLU A 17 -3.55 -2.14 2.34
C GLU A 17 -4.54 -1.03 1.99
N LEU A 18 -5.70 -1.45 1.50
CA LEU A 18 -6.90 -0.64 1.33
C LEU A 18 -7.88 -1.08 2.42
N ALA A 19 -7.87 -0.40 3.56
CA ALA A 19 -8.72 -0.75 4.70
C ALA A 19 -9.15 0.51 5.47
N ASP A 20 -10.30 0.43 6.16
CA ASP A 20 -10.83 1.49 7.02
C ASP A 20 -10.90 2.88 6.36
N GLY A 21 -11.28 2.91 5.07
CA GLY A 21 -11.37 4.15 4.30
C GLY A 21 -10.02 4.81 4.01
N ARG A 22 -8.91 4.07 4.09
CA ARG A 22 -7.55 4.57 3.85
C ARG A 22 -6.74 3.65 2.96
N LEU A 23 -5.92 4.24 2.10
CA LEU A 23 -4.70 3.58 1.63
C LEU A 23 -3.65 3.79 2.72
N ARG A 24 -3.11 2.71 3.28
CA ARG A 24 -2.10 2.81 4.34
C ARG A 24 -1.05 1.72 4.21
N GLY A 25 0.12 1.96 4.78
CA GLY A 25 1.19 0.99 4.70
C GLY A 25 2.47 1.43 5.38
N VAL A 26 3.46 0.54 5.27
CA VAL A 26 4.80 0.71 5.81
C VAL A 26 5.79 0.72 4.66
N VAL A 27 6.67 1.71 4.66
CA VAL A 27 7.71 1.93 3.64
C VAL A 27 9.08 1.92 4.33
N SER A 28 10.02 1.16 3.79
CA SER A 28 11.38 1.08 4.31
C SER A 28 12.09 2.44 4.22
N SER A 29 12.89 2.77 5.24
CA SER A 29 13.76 3.97 5.19
C SER A 29 14.95 3.82 4.23
N GLY A 30 15.30 2.59 3.85
CA GLY A 30 16.46 2.24 3.01
C GLY A 30 17.84 2.51 3.64
N SER A 31 17.89 3.32 4.70
CA SER A 31 19.13 3.76 5.38
C SER A 31 19.34 3.11 6.74
N ASP A 32 18.28 2.57 7.33
CA ASP A 32 18.25 2.02 8.68
C ASP A 32 17.16 0.94 8.74
N ILE A 33 17.57 -0.28 9.09
CA ILE A 33 16.68 -1.45 9.15
C ILE A 33 15.66 -1.36 10.29
N GLY A 34 15.98 -0.64 11.37
CA GLY A 34 15.07 -0.43 12.50
C GLY A 34 14.06 0.70 12.27
N ARG A 35 14.22 1.46 11.19
CA ARG A 35 13.39 2.62 10.87
C ARG A 35 12.54 2.36 9.64
N VAL A 36 11.24 2.45 9.84
CA VAL A 36 10.25 2.42 8.76
C VAL A 36 9.37 3.66 8.82
N TYR A 37 8.84 4.04 7.65
CA TYR A 37 7.87 5.10 7.50
C TYR A 37 6.47 4.52 7.44
N VAL A 38 5.60 5.05 8.27
CA VAL A 38 4.18 4.81 8.29
C VAL A 38 3.51 5.88 7.43
N SER A 39 2.83 5.46 6.38
CA SER A 39 2.21 6.34 5.38
C SER A 39 0.72 6.05 5.25
N SER A 40 -0.11 7.08 5.10
CA SER A 40 -1.55 6.93 4.93
C SER A 40 -2.15 8.05 4.08
N ILE A 41 -3.17 7.71 3.29
CA ILE A 41 -4.02 8.61 2.50
C ILE A 41 -5.48 8.25 2.78
N VAL A 42 -6.29 9.23 3.17
CA VAL A 42 -7.74 9.08 3.43
C VAL A 42 -8.53 9.08 2.13
N ALA A 43 -9.48 8.17 1.99
CA ALA A 43 -10.40 8.15 0.85
C ALA A 43 -11.37 9.35 0.91
N GLY A 44 -11.65 9.96 -0.24
CA GLY A 44 -12.56 11.10 -0.37
C GLY A 44 -11.91 12.45 -0.06
N THR A 45 -11.30 12.61 1.13
CA THR A 45 -10.62 13.87 1.48
C THR A 45 -9.19 13.94 0.96
N HIS A 46 -8.59 12.79 0.65
CA HIS A 46 -7.19 12.64 0.23
C HIS A 46 -6.19 13.19 1.25
N GLU A 47 -6.62 13.42 2.50
CA GLU A 47 -5.72 13.84 3.57
C GLU A 47 -4.62 12.81 3.77
N TYR A 48 -3.38 13.27 3.84
CA TYR A 48 -2.22 12.38 3.85
C TYR A 48 -1.29 12.64 5.02
N SER A 49 -0.69 11.57 5.53
CA SER A 49 0.31 11.64 6.58
C SER A 49 1.45 10.67 6.31
N CYS A 50 2.66 11.07 6.72
CA CYS A 50 3.84 10.23 6.67
C CYS A 50 4.78 10.59 7.82
N GLY A 51 5.25 9.59 8.55
CA GLY A 51 6.24 9.73 9.59
C GLY A 51 6.84 8.38 9.95
N THR A 52 7.77 8.34 10.88
CA THR A 52 8.43 7.10 11.28
C THR A 52 7.59 6.30 12.29
N ASN A 53 7.93 5.03 12.49
CA ASN A 53 7.36 4.16 13.53
C ASN A 53 7.54 4.66 14.98
N ASN A 54 8.43 5.63 15.22
CA ASN A 54 8.58 6.33 16.51
C ASN A 54 7.99 7.76 16.48
N ASN A 55 6.99 8.00 15.63
CA ASN A 55 6.19 9.22 15.58
C ASN A 55 6.96 10.50 15.19
N ARG A 56 8.13 10.39 14.54
CA ARG A 56 8.82 11.56 13.96
C ARG A 56 8.21 11.91 12.60
N PRO A 57 7.97 13.20 12.30
CA PRO A 57 7.45 13.61 11.01
C PRO A 57 8.45 13.28 9.89
N CYS A 58 7.94 12.92 8.72
CA CYS A 58 8.79 12.71 7.56
C CYS A 58 9.36 14.05 7.06
N GLY A 59 10.69 14.17 6.99
CA GLY A 59 11.35 15.38 6.49
C GLY A 59 11.04 15.72 5.02
N GLY A 60 10.66 14.73 4.22
CA GLY A 60 10.22 14.93 2.85
C GLY A 60 8.74 15.32 2.71
N LEU A 61 7.99 15.39 3.81
CA LEU A 61 6.58 15.78 3.81
C LEU A 61 6.44 17.29 3.97
N THR A 62 6.48 18.00 2.84
CA THR A 62 6.36 19.46 2.77
C THR A 62 4.94 19.88 2.41
N SER A 63 4.68 21.19 2.37
CA SER A 63 3.43 21.76 1.85
C SER A 63 3.28 21.63 0.34
N ALA A 64 4.37 21.34 -0.39
CA ALA A 64 4.40 21.31 -1.85
C ALA A 64 3.95 19.98 -2.47
N GLY A 65 3.61 18.97 -1.66
CA GLY A 65 3.00 17.73 -2.14
C GLY A 65 3.41 16.48 -1.38
N LEU A 66 3.12 15.32 -1.98
CA LEU A 66 3.44 14.02 -1.41
C LEU A 66 4.95 13.80 -1.32
N CYS A 67 5.38 13.19 -0.22
CA CYS A 67 6.75 12.69 -0.10
C CYS A 67 6.97 11.41 -0.91
N ASN A 68 8.22 11.02 -1.11
CA ASN A 68 8.56 9.80 -1.87
C ASN A 68 8.03 8.51 -1.21
N HIS A 69 7.80 8.49 0.11
CA HIS A 69 7.18 7.33 0.77
C HIS A 69 5.70 7.18 0.39
N LEU A 70 4.96 8.29 0.31
CA LEU A 70 3.56 8.27 -0.12
C LEU A 70 3.45 7.88 -1.59
N ARG A 71 4.35 8.36 -2.46
CA ARG A 71 4.42 7.91 -3.86
C ARG A 71 4.71 6.42 -3.96
N ALA A 72 5.71 5.93 -3.23
CA ALA A 72 6.04 4.49 -3.20
C ALA A 72 4.89 3.64 -2.65
N LEU A 73 4.11 4.15 -1.68
CA LEU A 73 2.93 3.48 -1.17
C LEU A 73 1.84 3.36 -2.25
N VAL A 74 1.57 4.43 -3.01
CA VAL A 74 0.60 4.40 -4.11
C VAL A 74 1.06 3.45 -5.21
N ASP A 75 2.33 3.49 -5.57
CA ASP A 75 2.93 2.58 -6.55
C ASP A 75 2.75 1.11 -6.15
N ALA A 76 3.12 0.76 -4.91
CA ALA A 76 2.90 -0.58 -4.37
C ALA A 76 1.43 -0.99 -4.35
N ALA A 77 0.51 -0.06 -4.08
CA ALA A 77 -0.93 -0.32 -4.09
C ALA A 77 -1.45 -0.56 -5.50
N VAL A 78 -1.02 0.24 -6.48
CA VAL A 78 -1.42 0.08 -7.89
C VAL A 78 -0.89 -1.24 -8.44
N LEU A 79 0.35 -1.61 -8.10
CA LEU A 79 0.92 -2.91 -8.48
C LEU A 79 0.12 -4.08 -7.90
N GLN A 80 -0.29 -3.99 -6.62
CA GLN A 80 -0.96 -5.08 -5.91
C GLN A 80 -2.46 -5.18 -6.21
N TYR A 81 -3.14 -4.05 -6.39
CA TYR A 81 -4.60 -3.99 -6.47
C TYR A 81 -5.13 -3.50 -7.82
N GLY A 82 -4.28 -2.91 -8.66
CA GLY A 82 -4.64 -2.25 -9.92
C GLY A 82 -5.02 -0.78 -9.75
N GLY A 83 -4.66 0.06 -10.73
CA GLY A 83 -4.88 1.51 -10.72
C GLY A 83 -6.34 1.90 -10.48
N GLY A 84 -7.27 1.37 -11.28
CA GLY A 84 -8.69 1.70 -11.17
C GLY A 84 -9.30 1.30 -9.82
N ARG A 85 -8.86 0.18 -9.23
CA ARG A 85 -9.32 -0.24 -7.89
C ARG A 85 -8.83 0.72 -6.81
N VAL A 86 -7.56 1.12 -6.86
CA VAL A 86 -6.98 2.08 -5.91
C VAL A 86 -7.66 3.44 -6.06
N ALA A 87 -7.83 3.94 -7.29
CA ALA A 87 -8.47 5.21 -7.57
C ALA A 87 -9.93 5.24 -7.09
N ARG A 88 -10.70 4.18 -7.39
CA ARG A 88 -12.09 4.04 -6.95
C ARG A 88 -12.19 3.96 -5.43
N TYR A 89 -11.31 3.20 -4.79
CA TYR A 89 -11.28 3.10 -3.33
C TYR A 89 -10.99 4.46 -2.69
N LEU A 90 -10.03 5.21 -3.22
CA LEU A 90 -9.68 6.54 -2.76
C LEU A 90 -10.71 7.61 -3.12
N ARG A 91 -11.70 7.29 -3.98
CA ARG A 91 -12.72 8.23 -4.50
C ARG A 91 -12.11 9.37 -5.30
N VAL A 92 -11.15 9.02 -6.14
CA VAL A 92 -10.51 9.93 -7.08
C VAL A 92 -11.43 10.17 -8.28
N ASP A 93 -11.53 11.42 -8.73
CA ASP A 93 -12.29 11.77 -9.94
C ASP A 93 -11.68 11.11 -11.18
N GLY A 94 -12.51 10.55 -12.07
CA GLY A 94 -12.04 9.80 -13.23
C GLY A 94 -11.30 8.51 -12.87
N ALA A 95 -11.74 7.82 -11.80
CA ALA A 95 -11.12 6.58 -11.32
C ALA A 95 -11.01 5.48 -12.39
N GLU A 96 -11.95 5.42 -13.33
CA GLU A 96 -11.95 4.46 -14.44
C GLU A 96 -10.77 4.67 -15.41
N ASP A 97 -10.24 5.90 -15.47
CA ASP A 97 -9.12 6.28 -16.36
C ASP A 97 -7.75 6.15 -15.67
N ALA A 98 -7.71 5.78 -14.38
CA ALA A 98 -6.48 5.70 -13.61
C ALA A 98 -5.81 4.34 -13.80
N MET A 99 -4.77 4.31 -14.64
CA MET A 99 -4.05 3.08 -14.97
C MET A 99 -2.73 2.94 -14.19
N SER A 100 -2.11 4.06 -13.81
CA SER A 100 -0.80 4.10 -13.17
C SER A 100 -0.80 4.74 -11.77
N ALA A 101 0.31 4.63 -11.06
CA ALA A 101 0.49 5.33 -9.79
C ALA A 101 0.51 6.86 -9.98
N ASP A 102 1.15 7.35 -11.03
CA ASP A 102 1.20 8.78 -11.35
C ASP A 102 -0.18 9.34 -11.72
N ASP A 103 -1.01 8.53 -12.38
CA ASP A 103 -2.41 8.84 -12.63
C ASP A 103 -3.18 9.07 -11.34
N VAL A 104 -3.05 8.15 -10.38
CA VAL A 104 -3.71 8.28 -9.07
C VAL A 104 -3.17 9.52 -8.34
N VAL A 105 -1.85 9.66 -8.25
CA VAL A 105 -1.17 10.75 -7.52
C VAL A 105 -1.56 12.13 -8.05
N SER A 106 -1.57 12.31 -9.38
CA SER A 106 -1.87 13.59 -10.02
C SER A 106 -3.31 14.07 -9.79
N ARG A 107 -4.22 13.16 -9.40
CA ARG A 107 -5.63 13.43 -9.14
C ARG A 107 -5.97 13.56 -7.65
N LEU A 108 -5.03 13.29 -6.74
CA LEU A 108 -5.22 13.56 -5.31
C LEU A 108 -5.32 15.07 -5.05
N ARG A 109 -6.22 15.46 -4.14
CA ARG A 109 -6.54 16.87 -3.84
C ARG A 109 -6.47 17.23 -2.36
N GLY A 110 -5.91 16.34 -1.56
CA GLY A 110 -5.89 16.51 -0.11
C GLY A 110 -4.68 17.30 0.36
N GLN A 111 -4.58 17.39 1.69
CA GLN A 111 -3.53 18.12 2.38
C GLN A 111 -2.90 17.26 3.47
N ARG A 112 -1.80 17.75 4.03
CA ARG A 112 -1.15 17.09 5.16
C ARG A 112 -2.09 17.05 6.38
N ALA A 113 -2.23 15.87 6.97
CA ALA A 113 -2.96 15.62 8.21
C ALA A 113 -2.05 15.09 9.31
N ARG A 114 -2.63 14.92 10.50
CA ARG A 114 -1.96 14.29 11.65
C ARG A 114 -1.62 12.83 11.32
N LEU A 115 -0.46 12.38 11.81
CA LEU A 115 -0.01 11.02 11.66
C LEU A 115 -0.73 10.08 12.63
N GLU A 116 -1.35 9.03 12.09
CA GLU A 116 -2.00 7.95 12.83
C GLU A 116 -1.10 6.69 12.86
N ALA A 117 0.15 6.86 13.32
CA ALA A 117 1.20 5.84 13.16
C ALA A 117 0.84 4.48 13.79
N ALA A 118 0.25 4.51 14.99
CA ALA A 118 -0.06 3.30 15.76
C ALA A 118 -1.03 2.38 15.01
N SER A 119 -2.11 2.92 14.44
CA SER A 119 -3.14 2.12 13.75
C SER A 119 -2.57 1.36 12.54
N VAL A 120 -1.79 2.04 11.70
CA VAL A 120 -1.15 1.45 10.52
C VAL A 120 -0.09 0.43 10.94
N PHE A 121 0.72 0.76 11.95
CA PHE A 121 1.79 -0.13 12.40
C PHE A 121 1.24 -1.39 13.06
N SER A 122 0.14 -1.32 13.81
CA SER A 122 -0.57 -2.50 14.32
C SER A 122 -1.10 -3.40 13.19
N GLY A 123 -1.59 -2.81 12.09
CA GLY A 123 -1.97 -3.57 10.89
C GLY A 123 -0.77 -4.32 10.29
N PHE A 124 0.39 -3.66 10.22
CA PHE A 124 1.62 -4.28 9.76
C PHE A 124 2.09 -5.43 10.67
N LEU A 125 2.10 -5.24 11.99
CA LEU A 125 2.46 -6.31 12.93
C LEU A 125 1.54 -7.53 12.80
N ARG A 126 0.23 -7.30 12.61
CA ARG A 126 -0.72 -8.38 12.33
C ARG A 126 -0.37 -9.12 11.03
N HIS A 127 0.03 -8.39 9.99
CA HIS A 127 0.45 -8.99 8.73
C HIS A 127 1.71 -9.85 8.88
N LEU A 128 2.69 -9.40 9.68
CA LEU A 128 3.88 -10.19 9.99
C LEU A 128 3.55 -11.49 10.74
N GLY A 129 2.52 -11.47 11.60
CA GLY A 129 2.04 -12.68 12.27
C GLY A 129 1.63 -13.80 11.31
N TYR A 130 1.21 -13.48 10.07
CA TYR A 130 0.93 -14.51 9.07
C TYR A 130 2.19 -15.21 8.56
N LEU A 131 3.36 -14.55 8.63
CA LEU A 131 4.64 -15.14 8.24
C LEU A 131 5.20 -16.10 9.30
N GLU A 132 4.63 -16.08 10.52
CA GLU A 132 4.99 -17.01 11.60
C GLU A 132 4.23 -18.34 11.50
N LEU A 133 3.19 -18.41 10.66
CA LEU A 133 2.46 -19.65 10.41
C LEU A 133 3.30 -20.60 9.55
N PRO A 134 3.27 -21.92 9.81
CA PRO A 134 3.93 -22.89 8.96
C PRO A 134 3.35 -22.82 7.55
N ASP A 135 4.21 -22.95 6.54
CA ASP A 135 3.77 -23.03 5.15
C ASP A 135 2.95 -24.32 4.93
N VAL A 136 1.86 -24.21 4.17
CA VAL A 136 0.96 -25.33 3.86
C VAL A 136 0.80 -25.41 2.35
N ALA A 137 1.50 -26.37 1.75
CA ALA A 137 1.40 -26.70 0.33
C ALA A 137 0.36 -27.82 0.05
N LEU A 138 -0.48 -28.15 1.04
CA LEU A 138 -1.57 -29.11 0.83
C LEU A 138 -2.58 -28.54 -0.17
N PRO A 139 -3.21 -29.39 -1.01
CA PRO A 139 -4.28 -28.95 -1.88
C PRO A 139 -5.37 -28.27 -1.04
N VAL A 140 -5.82 -27.10 -1.48
CA VAL A 140 -7.01 -26.44 -0.94
C VAL A 140 -8.12 -26.73 -1.94
N PRO A 141 -9.01 -27.70 -1.69
CA PRO A 141 -9.99 -28.15 -2.69
C PRO A 141 -10.89 -27.02 -3.21
N GLU A 142 -11.18 -26.02 -2.39
CA GLU A 142 -11.96 -24.84 -2.77
C GLU A 142 -11.21 -23.95 -3.78
N LEU A 143 -9.87 -24.04 -3.86
CA LEU A 143 -9.06 -23.33 -4.86
C LEU A 143 -9.11 -23.99 -6.24
N ASP A 144 -9.50 -25.27 -6.35
CA ASP A 144 -9.65 -25.96 -7.64
C ASP A 144 -10.77 -25.36 -8.50
N TRP A 145 -11.72 -24.65 -7.89
CA TRP A 145 -12.75 -23.89 -8.61
C TRP A 145 -12.20 -22.64 -9.31
N PHE A 146 -11.03 -22.16 -8.92
CA PHE A 146 -10.36 -21.04 -9.55
C PHE A 146 -9.29 -21.58 -10.49
N PRO A 147 -9.43 -21.41 -11.82
CA PRO A 147 -8.42 -21.88 -12.75
C PRO A 147 -7.14 -21.06 -12.58
N ALA A 148 -6.23 -21.52 -11.72
CA ALA A 148 -4.86 -21.06 -11.68
C ALA A 148 -4.20 -21.59 -12.97
N GLY A 149 -3.75 -20.68 -13.83
CA GLY A 149 -2.92 -21.06 -14.97
C GLY A 149 -1.74 -21.87 -14.42
N ARG A 150 -1.63 -23.14 -14.83
CA ARG A 150 -0.56 -24.06 -14.44
C ARG A 150 0.76 -23.31 -14.38
N ALA A 151 1.41 -23.30 -13.22
CA ALA A 151 2.83 -23.02 -13.14
C ALA A 151 3.53 -24.05 -14.05
N VAL A 152 4.19 -23.57 -15.10
CA VAL A 152 5.07 -24.40 -15.91
C VAL A 152 6.28 -24.70 -15.04
N LEU A 153 6.45 -25.98 -14.67
CA LEU A 153 7.65 -26.50 -14.02
C LEU A 153 8.81 -26.55 -15.02
#